data_AF-A0A7X8C0R9-F1
#
_entry.id   AF-A0A7X8C0R9-F1
#
_cell.length_a   1.000
_cell.length_b   1.000
_cell.length_c   1.000
_cell.angle_alpha   90.00
_cell.angle_beta   90.00
_cell.angle_gamma   90.00
#
_symmetry.space_group_name_H-M   'P 1'
#
loop_
_entity.id
_entity.type
_entity.pdbx_description
1 polymer ?
#
loop_
_entity_poly.entity_id
_entity_poly.type
_entity_poly.pdbx_seq_one_letter_code
_entity_poly.pdbx_strand_id
1 'polypeptide(L)' 'MKNLKTGIILIILGNILYILKDFFDSAASSAFGDFTQGLLLGLGVGLNVIGIILVFVYLAREGKQDKQ' A
#
# COMPACT_ATOMS: atom_id res chain seq x y z
N MET A 1 5.41 -11.79 -13.93
CA MET A 1 4.06 -11.29 -13.61
C MET A 1 3.63 -11.40 -12.14
N LYS A 2 3.99 -12.45 -11.36
CA LYS A 2 3.50 -12.61 -9.96
C LYS A 2 3.81 -11.39 -9.08
N ASN A 3 5.07 -10.93 -9.08
CA ASN A 3 5.51 -9.76 -8.30
C ASN A 3 4.79 -8.46 -8.72
N LEU A 4 4.52 -8.28 -10.01
CA LEU A 4 3.75 -7.14 -10.52
C LEU A 4 2.32 -7.15 -10.00
N LYS A 5 1.63 -8.30 -10.11
CA LYS A 5 0.26 -8.45 -9.60
C LYS A 5 0.20 -8.20 -8.08
N THR A 6 1.12 -8.80 -7.33
CA THR A 6 1.23 -8.56 -5.88
C THR A 6 1.50 -7.09 -5.57
N GLY A 7 2.42 -6.43 -6.28
CA GLY A 7 2.72 -5.02 -6.09
C GLY A 7 1.50 -4.11 -6.32
N ILE A 8 0.76 -4.34 -7.41
CA ILE A 8 -0.47 -3.60 -7.71
C ILE A 8 -1.54 -3.85 -6.63
N ILE A 9 -1.73 -5.10 -6.19
CA ILE A 9 -2.69 -5.43 -5.12
C ILE A 9 -2.32 -4.71 -3.81
N LEU A 10 -1.04 -4.65 -3.45
CA LEU A 10 -0.58 -3.94 -2.25
C LEU A 10 -0.84 -2.44 -2.33
N ILE A 11 -0.67 -1.82 -3.50
CA ILE A 11 -0.98 -0.41 -3.73
C ILE A 11 -2.49 -0.16 -3.58
N ILE A 12 -3.32 -1.00 -4.21
CA ILE A 12 -4.79 -0.89 -4.09
C ILE A 12 -5.22 -1.03 -2.62
N LEU A 13 -4.69 -2.04 -1.93
CA LEU A 13 -4.98 -2.28 -0.52
C LEU A 13 -4.54 -1.10 0.37
N GLY A 14 -3.34 -0.53 0.11
CA GLY A 14 -2.84 0.66 0.78
C GLY A 14 -3.78 1.86 0.66
N ASN A 15 -4.36 2.07 -0.53
CA ASN A 15 -5.35 3.13 -0.74
C ASN A 15 -6.70 2.85 -0.05
N ILE A 16 -7.14 1.59 -0.01
CA ILE A 16 -8.34 1.20 0.75
C ILE A 16 -8.15 1.50 2.24
N LEU A 17 -6.96 1.26 2.79
CA LEU A 17 -6.65 1.59 4.19
C LEU A 17 -6.75 3.09 4.49
N TYR A 18 -6.41 3.97 3.53
CA TYR A 18 -6.63 5.41 3.70
C TYR A 18 -8.11 5.78 3.78
N ILE A 19 -8.95 5.17 2.94
CA ILE A 19 -10.40 5.37 2.99
C ILE A 19 -10.95 4.88 4.34
N LEU A 20 -10.46 3.75 4.85
CA LEU A 20 -10.84 3.26 6.17
C LEU A 20 -10.38 4.22 7.29
N LYS A 21 -9.18 4.80 7.18
CA LYS A 21 -8.69 5.82 8.13
C LYS A 21 -9.65 7.02 8.19
N ASP A 22 -10.14 7.48 7.05
CA ASP A 22 -11.08 8.61 6.99
C ASP A 22 -12.46 8.26 7.58
N PHE A 23 -12.90 7.01 7.46
CA PHE A 23 -14.10 6.55 8.16
C PHE A 23 -13.94 6.62 9.68
N PHE A 24 -12.80 6.17 10.21
CA PHE A 24 -12.51 6.26 11.65
C PHE A 24 -12.30 7.70 12.14
N ASP A 25 -11.92 8.63 11.25
CA ASP A 25 -11.82 10.08 11.52
C ASP A 25 -13.18 10.75 11.75
N SER A 26 -14.19 10.25 11.06
CA SER A 26 -15.56 10.76 11.19
C SER A 26 -16.30 10.26 12.45
N ALA A 27 -15.74 9.29 13.17
CA ALA A 27 -16.27 8.78 14.42
C ALA A 27 -15.81 9.65 15.60
N ALA A 28 -16.58 9.70 16.69
CA ALA A 28 -16.24 10.50 17.87
C ALA A 28 -14.82 10.18 18.40
N SER A 29 -14.04 11.23 18.66
CA SER A 29 -12.66 11.17 19.16
C SER A 29 -12.55 10.22 20.35
N SER A 30 -11.77 9.16 20.19
CA SER A 30 -11.47 8.19 21.23
C SER A 30 -10.02 7.75 21.11
N ALA A 31 -9.35 7.46 22.24
CA ALA A 31 -7.94 7.04 22.22
C ALA A 31 -7.69 5.81 21.34
N PHE A 32 -8.67 4.90 21.25
CA PHE A 32 -8.61 3.75 20.36
C PHE A 32 -8.78 4.14 18.88
N GLY A 33 -9.65 5.11 18.58
CA GLY A 33 -9.81 5.71 17.26
C GLY A 33 -8.48 6.31 16.77
N ASP A 34 -7.88 7.19 17.57
CA ASP A 34 -6.62 7.88 17.24
C ASP A 34 -5.48 6.88 16.98
N PHE A 35 -5.36 5.84 17.84
CA PHE A 35 -4.40 4.76 17.63
C PHE A 35 -4.66 4.01 16.32
N THR A 36 -5.91 3.64 16.06
CA THR A 36 -6.31 2.90 14.87
C THR A 36 -6.07 3.71 13.60
N GLN A 37 -6.33 5.02 13.62
CA GLN A 37 -6.02 5.92 12.49
C GLN A 37 -4.53 5.97 12.21
N GLY A 38 -3.69 6.13 13.25
CA GLY A 38 -2.23 6.11 13.10
C GLY A 38 -1.74 4.77 12.55
N LEU A 39 -2.31 3.65 13.03
CA LEU A 39 -2.00 2.31 12.55
C LEU A 39 -2.38 2.13 11.07
N LEU A 40 -3.60 2.53 10.69
CA LEU A 40 -4.10 2.45 9.32
C LEU A 40 -3.26 3.31 8.36
N LEU A 41 -2.88 4.51 8.77
CA LEU A 41 -2.03 5.41 8.00
C LEU A 41 -0.62 4.80 7.80
N GLY A 42 -0.02 4.29 8.87
CA GLY A 42 1.28 3.61 8.79
C GLY A 42 1.27 2.38 7.88
N LEU A 43 0.24 1.53 8.01
CA LEU A 43 0.04 0.37 7.14
C LEU A 43 -0.21 0.78 5.68
N GLY A 44 -1.03 1.81 5.45
CA GLY A 44 -1.31 2.34 4.11
C GLY A 44 -0.06 2.83 3.39
N VAL A 45 0.79 3.60 4.09
CA VAL A 45 2.08 4.06 3.54
C VAL A 45 3.01 2.88 3.31
N GLY A 46 3.14 1.97 4.28
CA GLY A 46 4.03 0.81 4.19
C GLY A 46 3.70 -0.12 3.03
N LEU A 47 2.42 -0.45 2.84
CA LEU A 47 1.97 -1.31 1.74
C LEU A 47 2.17 -0.64 0.37
N ASN A 48 1.93 0.67 0.27
CA ASN A 48 2.19 1.42 -0.96
C ASN A 48 3.69 1.42 -1.32
N VAL A 49 4.58 1.66 -0.35
CA VAL A 49 6.04 1.64 -0.57
C VAL A 49 6.50 0.25 -1.04
N ILE A 50 6.10 -0.81 -0.32
CA ILE A 50 6.44 -2.19 -0.70
C ILE A 50 5.88 -2.53 -2.09
N GLY A 51 4.64 -2.13 -2.36
CA GLY A 51 3.99 -2.34 -3.66
C GLY A 51 4.74 -1.69 -4.81
N ILE A 52 5.14 -0.41 -4.65
CA ILE A 52 5.93 0.33 -5.64
C ILE A 52 7.29 -0.35 -5.86
N ILE A 53 7.99 -0.75 -4.80
CA ILE A 53 9.28 -1.45 -4.91
C ILE A 53 9.12 -2.75 -5.72
N LEU A 54 8.08 -3.55 -5.45
CA LEU A 54 7.80 -4.79 -6.19
C LEU A 54 7.53 -4.54 -7.68
N VAL A 55 6.81 -3.48 -8.02
CA VAL A 55 6.56 -3.06 -9.41
C VAL A 55 7.88 -2.66 -10.09
N PHE A 56 8.69 -1.81 -9.46
CA PHE A 56 9.99 -1.40 -10.00
C PHE A 56 10.96 -2.57 -10.18
N VAL A 57 11.04 -3.47 -9.20
CA VAL A 57 11.87 -4.68 -9.29
C VAL A 57 11.41 -5.56 -10.46
N TYR A 58 10.10 -5.66 -10.70
CA TYR A 58 9.60 -6.40 -11.84
C TYR A 58 10.00 -5.75 -13.18
N LEU A 59 9.75 -4.44 -13.34
CA LEU A 59 10.09 -3.68 -14.54
C LEU A 59 11.59 -3.72 -14.84
N ALA A 60 12.43 -3.59 -13.83
CA ALA A 60 13.88 -3.66 -13.96
C ALA A 60 14.39 -5.06 -14.36
N ARG A 61 13.64 -6.13 -14.04
CA ARG A 61 13.97 -7.51 -14.43
C ARG A 61 13.52 -7.82 -15.85
N GLU A 62 12.33 -7.39 -16.25
CA GLU A 62 11.86 -7.60 -17.64
C GLU A 62 12.64 -6.75 -18.64
N GLY A 63 12.98 -5.50 -18.30
CA GLY A 63 13.82 -4.66 -19.17
C GLY A 63 15.24 -5.19 -19.40
N LYS A 64 15.67 -6.21 -18.66
CA LYS A 64 16.93 -6.95 -18.89
C LYS A 64 16.75 -8.19 -19.76
N GLN A 65 15.55 -8.78 -19.82
CA GLN A 65 15.25 -9.92 -20.68
C GLN A 65 15.00 -9.51 -22.13
N ASP A 66 14.44 -8.32 -22.37
CA ASP A 66 14.22 -7.77 -23.73
C ASP A 66 15.51 -7.31 -24.45
N LYS A 67 16.65 -7.33 -23.76
CA LYS A 67 17.97 -6.90 -24.30
C LYS A 67 18.94 -8.05 -24.54
N GLN A 68 18.49 -9.30 -24.46
CA GLN A 68 19.24 -10.51 -24.81
C GLN A 68 18.60 -11.18 -26.03
#